data_AF-A0A800FJ59-F1
#
_entry.id   AF-A0A800FJ59-F1
#
_cell.length_a   1.000
_cell.length_b   1.000
_cell.length_c   1.000
_cell.angle_alpha   90.00
_cell.angle_beta   90.00
_cell.angle_gamma   90.00
#
_symmetry.space_group_name_H-M   'P 1'
#
loop_
_entity.id
_entity.type
_entity.pdbx_description
1 polymer ?
#
loop_
_entity_poly.entity_id
_entity_poly.type
_entity_poly.pdbx_seq_one_letter_code
_entity_poly.pdbx_strand_id
1 'polypeptide(L)'
;MQFESGLPFVTLSQIIIHYFHRMGALAVAISIGWLTLKIIQSKISNERIYRLAGFLITLLIIQITLGAFTIWSVKEPFITSIHVVNGAVILGVSTLLILRVSPVKLSW
;
A
#
# COMPACT_ATOMS: atom_id res chain seq x y z
N MET A 1 15.38 -19.44 22.86
CA MET A 1 15.19 -17.95 22.81
C MET A 1 16.11 -17.38 21.73
N GLN A 2 15.83 -16.24 21.08
CA GLN A 2 16.45 -15.70 19.84
C GLN A 2 17.97 -15.94 19.58
N PHE A 3 18.75 -16.18 20.62
CA PHE A 3 20.15 -16.64 20.59
C PHE A 3 20.36 -18.06 20.02
N GLU A 4 19.34 -18.93 20.03
CA GLU A 4 19.43 -20.31 19.55
C GLU A 4 19.13 -20.48 18.05
N SER A 5 18.61 -19.45 17.38
CA SER A 5 18.21 -19.54 15.96
C SER A 5 19.35 -19.26 14.96
N GLY A 6 20.56 -18.94 15.41
CA GLY A 6 21.72 -18.67 14.54
C GLY A 6 21.56 -17.47 13.60
N LEU A 7 20.53 -16.64 13.79
CA LEU A 7 20.22 -15.48 12.96
C LEU A 7 21.09 -14.27 13.35
N PRO A 8 21.52 -13.44 12.39
CA PRO A 8 22.30 -12.26 12.67
C PRO A 8 21.52 -11.27 13.54
N PHE A 9 22.24 -10.56 14.42
CA PHE A 9 21.65 -9.51 15.26
C PHE A 9 21.02 -8.41 14.41
N VAL A 10 19.85 -7.92 14.86
CA VAL A 10 19.17 -6.79 14.22
C VAL A 10 19.92 -5.50 14.55
N THR A 11 20.22 -4.72 13.52
CA THR A 11 20.89 -3.42 13.67
C THR A 11 19.88 -2.31 13.94
N LEU A 12 20.32 -1.24 14.61
CA LEU A 12 19.48 -0.07 14.89
C LEU A 12 18.94 0.57 13.59
N SER A 13 19.73 0.59 12.52
CA SER A 13 19.29 1.08 11.20
C SER A 13 18.15 0.25 10.62
N GLN A 14 18.21 -1.08 10.72
CA GLN A 14 17.12 -1.96 10.29
C GLN A 14 15.83 -1.69 11.08
N ILE A 15 15.94 -1.48 12.39
CA ILE A 15 14.78 -1.15 13.24
C ILE A 15 14.14 0.16 12.78
N ILE A 16 14.94 1.20 12.58
CA ILE A 16 14.46 2.51 12.11
C ILE A 16 13.74 2.38 10.77
N ILE A 17 14.35 1.72 9.77
CA ILE A 17 13.74 1.55 8.44
C ILE A 17 12.42 0.81 8.53
N HIS A 18 12.37 -0.32 9.26
CA HIS A 18 11.14 -1.08 9.42
C HIS A 18 10.05 -0.29 10.16
N TYR A 19 10.41 0.51 11.15
CA TYR A 19 9.48 1.37 11.89
C TYR A 19 8.88 2.44 10.97
N PHE A 20 9.71 3.19 10.26
CA PHE A 20 9.26 4.21 9.32
C PHE A 20 8.43 3.63 8.18
N HIS A 21 8.79 2.44 7.69
CA HIS A 21 8.00 1.75 6.68
C HIS A 21 6.58 1.43 7.19
N ARG A 22 6.42 0.97 8.43
CA ARG A 22 5.09 0.71 9.04
C ARG A 22 4.28 1.99 9.20
N MET A 23 4.92 3.09 9.62
CA MET A 23 4.25 4.40 9.68
C MET A 23 3.81 4.86 8.29
N GLY A 24 4.67 4.69 7.28
CA GLY A 24 4.35 4.98 5.88
C GLY A 24 3.19 4.13 5.37
N ALA A 25 3.16 2.83 5.69
CA ALA A 25 2.06 1.94 5.33
C ALA A 25 0.73 2.39 5.94
N LEU A 26 0.73 2.85 7.20
CA LEU A 26 -0.47 3.41 7.84
C LEU A 26 -0.94 4.70 7.14
N ALA A 27 -0.02 5.61 6.82
CA ALA A 27 -0.33 6.84 6.10
C ALA A 27 -0.94 6.56 4.71
N VAL A 28 -0.40 5.57 3.98
CA VAL A 28 -0.93 5.14 2.68
C VAL A 28 -2.33 4.53 2.85
N ALA A 29 -2.54 3.66 3.83
CA ALA A 29 -3.84 3.04 4.09
C ALA A 29 -4.93 4.09 4.38
N ILE A 30 -4.62 5.07 5.25
CA ILE A 30 -5.52 6.20 5.55
C ILE A 30 -5.80 7.02 4.29
N SER A 31 -4.78 7.31 3.48
CA SER A 31 -4.91 8.09 2.25
C SER A 31 -5.79 7.40 1.21
N ILE A 32 -5.65 6.08 1.03
CA ILE A 32 -6.50 5.28 0.15
C ILE A 32 -7.94 5.23 0.65
N GLY A 33 -8.14 5.04 1.96
CA GLY A 33 -9.46 5.09 2.58
C GLY A 33 -10.14 6.44 2.34
N TRP A 34 -9.42 7.53 2.59
CA TRP A 34 -9.91 8.89 2.37
C TRP A 34 -10.23 9.18 0.90
N LEU A 35 -9.36 8.77 -0.04
CA LEU A 35 -9.60 8.89 -1.47
C LEU A 35 -10.88 8.14 -1.89
N THR A 36 -11.06 6.92 -1.40
CA THR A 36 -12.24 6.09 -1.68
C THR A 36 -13.51 6.74 -1.15
N LEU A 37 -13.49 7.26 0.08
CA LEU A 37 -14.61 8.00 0.66
C LEU A 37 -14.96 9.24 -0.17
N LYS A 38 -13.95 10.01 -0.59
CA LYS A 38 -14.14 11.22 -1.40
C LYS A 38 -14.75 10.89 -2.77
N ILE A 39 -14.33 9.81 -3.42
CA ILE A 39 -14.92 9.31 -4.68
C ILE A 39 -16.40 8.96 -4.48
N ILE A 40 -16.72 8.26 -3.39
CA ILE A 40 -18.10 7.88 -3.09
C ILE A 40 -18.97 9.12 -2.86
N GLN A 41 -18.50 10.07 -2.07
CA GLN A 41 -19.21 11.32 -1.77
C GLN A 41 -19.37 12.23 -2.98
N SER A 42 -18.43 12.20 -3.93
CA SER A 42 -18.44 13.06 -5.12
C SER A 42 -19.48 12.63 -6.18
N LYS A 43 -20.19 11.50 -5.97
CA LYS A 43 -21.26 10.98 -6.84
C LYS A 43 -20.91 11.04 -8.34
N ILE A 44 -19.70 10.61 -8.68
CA ILE A 44 -19.18 10.71 -10.05
C ILE A 44 -20.01 9.80 -10.95
N SER A 45 -20.37 10.22 -12.17
CA SER A 45 -21.22 9.40 -13.05
C SER A 45 -20.50 8.17 -13.64
N ASN A 46 -19.18 8.08 -13.48
CA ASN A 46 -18.36 7.04 -14.11
C ASN A 46 -18.14 5.83 -13.19
N GLU A 47 -18.90 4.77 -13.43
CA GLU A 47 -18.81 3.50 -12.69
C GLU A 47 -17.40 2.87 -12.69
N ARG A 48 -16.57 3.13 -13.71
CA ARG A 48 -15.19 2.60 -13.76
C ARG A 48 -14.34 3.15 -12.61
N ILE A 49 -14.61 4.37 -12.14
CA ILE A 49 -13.88 4.99 -11.04
C ILE A 49 -14.20 4.27 -9.73
N TYR A 50 -15.47 3.91 -9.51
CA TYR A 50 -15.89 3.12 -8.35
C TYR A 50 -15.28 1.71 -8.37
N ARG A 51 -15.26 1.06 -9.54
CA ARG A 51 -14.62 -0.25 -9.70
C ARG A 51 -13.12 -0.20 -9.40
N LEU A 52 -12.42 0.84 -9.87
CA LEU A 52 -11.01 1.06 -9.59
C LEU A 52 -10.75 1.37 -8.11
N ALA A 53 -11.61 2.16 -7.46
CA ALA A 53 -11.52 2.42 -6.02
C ALA A 53 -11.72 1.14 -5.20
N GLY A 54 -12.72 0.32 -5.55
CA GLY A 54 -12.92 -1.00 -4.93
C GLY A 54 -11.73 -1.94 -5.12
N PHE A 55 -11.19 -1.99 -6.34
CA PHE A 55 -9.97 -2.76 -6.64
C PHE A 55 -8.77 -2.29 -5.81
N LEU A 56 -8.60 -0.98 -5.63
CA LEU A 56 -7.53 -0.40 -4.80
C LEU A 56 -7.65 -0.83 -3.33
N ILE A 57 -8.87 -0.90 -2.79
CA ILE A 57 -9.12 -1.42 -1.43
C ILE A 57 -8.77 -2.90 -1.33
N THR A 58 -9.14 -3.71 -2.32
CA THR A 58 -8.76 -5.13 -2.37
C THR A 58 -7.24 -5.30 -2.39
N LEU A 59 -6.53 -4.53 -3.23
CA LEU A 59 -5.07 -4.56 -3.26
C LEU A 59 -4.44 -4.14 -1.93
N LEU A 60 -5.01 -3.15 -1.24
CA LEU A 60 -4.55 -2.71 0.08
C LEU A 60 -4.68 -3.82 1.13
N ILE A 61 -5.80 -4.55 1.15
CA ILE A 61 -5.97 -5.71 2.05
C ILE A 61 -4.91 -6.76 1.75
N ILE A 62 -4.70 -7.09 0.47
CA ILE A 62 -3.65 -8.02 0.03
C ILE A 62 -2.27 -7.54 0.48
N GLN A 63 -1.97 -6.24 0.36
CA GLN A 63 -0.67 -5.66 0.76
C GLN A 63 -0.40 -5.84 2.26
N ILE A 64 -1.41 -5.60 3.09
CA ILE A 64 -1.32 -5.75 4.55
C ILE A 64 -1.08 -7.23 4.89
N THR A 65 -1.83 -8.14 4.27
CA THR A 65 -1.65 -9.59 4.45
C THR A 65 -0.26 -10.05 4.03
N LEU A 66 0.23 -9.62 2.86
CA LEU A 66 1.59 -9.93 2.40
C LEU A 66 2.67 -9.35 3.31
N GLY A 67 2.44 -8.16 3.89
CA GLY A 67 3.33 -7.55 4.87
C GLY A 67 3.44 -8.38 6.16
N ALA A 68 2.32 -8.93 6.64
CA ALA A 68 2.32 -9.86 7.77
C ALA A 68 3.04 -11.17 7.44
N PHE A 69 2.76 -11.77 6.26
CA PHE A 69 3.41 -12.99 5.81
C PHE A 69 4.92 -12.82 5.60
N THR A 70 5.38 -11.64 5.19
CA THR A 70 6.81 -11.33 5.09
C THR A 70 7.52 -11.49 6.44
N ILE A 71 6.84 -11.15 7.55
CA ILE A 71 7.39 -11.30 8.90
C ILE A 71 7.35 -12.77 9.32
N TRP A 72 6.21 -13.45 9.13
CA TRP A 72 6.02 -14.85 9.53
C TRP A 72 6.89 -15.83 8.75
N SER A 73 7.17 -15.55 7.48
CA SER A 73 8.02 -16.37 6.61
C SER A 73 9.51 -16.08 6.76
N VAL A 74 9.93 -15.24 7.71
CA VAL A 74 11.33 -14.84 7.89
C VAL A 74 11.89 -14.24 6.59
N LYS A 75 11.11 -13.37 5.93
CA LYS A 75 11.46 -12.66 4.69
C LYS A 75 11.73 -13.58 3.51
N GLU A 76 10.85 -14.56 3.28
CA GLU A 76 10.94 -15.43 2.11
C GLU A 76 10.94 -14.59 0.79
N PRO A 77 11.87 -14.86 -0.16
CA PRO A 77 12.07 -14.03 -1.35
C PRO A 77 10.85 -13.87 -2.25
N PHE A 78 10.03 -14.91 -2.40
CA PHE A 78 8.85 -14.87 -3.26
C PHE A 78 7.74 -14.00 -2.66
N ILE A 79 7.42 -14.18 -1.37
CA ILE A 79 6.43 -13.37 -0.64
C ILE A 79 6.84 -11.89 -0.62
N THR A 80 8.12 -11.61 -0.33
CA THR A 80 8.64 -10.24 -0.31
C THR A 80 8.59 -9.58 -1.68
N SER A 81 8.89 -10.32 -2.75
CA SER A 81 8.81 -9.79 -4.12
C SER A 81 7.38 -9.45 -4.51
N ILE A 82 6.41 -10.34 -4.23
CA ILE A 82 4.99 -10.07 -4.50
C ILE A 82 4.50 -8.88 -3.67
N HIS A 83 4.93 -8.75 -2.41
CA HIS A 83 4.60 -7.60 -1.58
C HIS A 83 5.08 -6.28 -2.21
N VAL A 84 6.30 -6.22 -2.74
CA VAL A 84 6.83 -5.01 -3.39
C VAL A 84 6.07 -4.72 -4.68
N VAL A 85 5.83 -5.73 -5.52
CA VAL A 85 5.08 -5.57 -6.78
C VAL A 85 3.65 -5.09 -6.51
N ASN A 86 2.93 -5.68 -5.55
CA ASN A 86 1.59 -5.26 -5.20
C ASN A 86 1.57 -3.81 -4.66
N GLY A 87 2.58 -3.42 -3.87
CA GLY A 87 2.79 -2.04 -3.44
C GLY A 87 2.97 -1.07 -4.62
N ALA A 88 3.75 -1.44 -5.63
CA ALA A 88 3.93 -0.64 -6.84
C ALA A 88 2.63 -0.50 -7.65
N VAL A 89 1.83 -1.57 -7.74
CA VAL A 89 0.51 -1.53 -8.40
C VAL A 89 -0.43 -0.58 -7.65
N ILE A 90 -0.47 -0.62 -6.31
CA ILE A 90 -1.27 0.31 -5.50
C ILE A 90 -0.89 1.77 -5.82
N LEU A 91 0.40 2.08 -5.83
CA LEU A 91 0.88 3.42 -6.18
C LEU A 91 0.42 3.83 -7.58
N GLY A 92 0.68 3.00 -8.59
CA GLY A 92 0.28 3.28 -9.97
C GLY A 92 -1.22 3.49 -10.15
N VAL A 93 -2.05 2.59 -9.59
CA VAL A 93 -3.52 2.71 -9.66
C VAL A 93 -4.01 3.94 -8.91
N SER A 94 -3.45 4.25 -7.74
CA SER A 94 -3.83 5.46 -6.99
C SER A 94 -3.51 6.74 -7.75
N THR A 95 -2.33 6.82 -8.39
CA THR A 95 -1.94 7.96 -9.25
C THR A 95 -2.88 8.09 -10.44
N LEU A 96 -3.17 6.99 -11.15
CA LEU A 96 -4.11 6.98 -12.27
C LEU A 96 -5.51 7.43 -11.84
N LEU A 97 -5.97 7.00 -10.67
CA LEU A 97 -7.28 7.37 -10.13
C LEU A 97 -7.35 8.87 -9.81
N ILE A 98 -6.30 9.42 -9.19
CA ILE A 98 -6.17 10.85 -8.91
C ILE A 98 -6.21 11.65 -10.21
N LEU A 99 -5.42 11.26 -11.22
CA LEU A 99 -5.41 11.94 -12.53
C LEU A 99 -6.79 11.90 -13.22
N ARG A 100 -7.54 10.80 -13.06
CA ARG A 100 -8.85 10.64 -13.69
C ARG A 100 -9.97 11.43 -13.02
N VAL A 101 -9.84 11.68 -11.72
CA VAL A 101 -10.82 12.45 -10.93
C VAL A 101 -10.45 13.93 -10.87
N SER A 102 -9.19 14.29 -11.09
CA SER A 102 -8.74 15.68 -11.06
C SER A 102 -9.28 16.46 -12.25
N PRO A 103 -10.05 17.55 -12.04
CA PRO A 103 -10.45 18.42 -13.13
C PRO A 103 -9.19 19.12 -13.65
N VAL A 104 -8.84 18.87 -14.91
CA VAL A 104 -7.75 19.60 -15.58
C VAL A 104 -8.20 21.04 -15.76
N LYS A 105 -7.98 21.89 -14.75
CA LYS A 105 -8.03 23.35 -14.91
C LYS A 105 -6.63 23.82 -15.27
N LEU A 106 -6.29 23.68 -16.54
CA LEU A 106 -5.11 24.32 -17.12
C LEU A 106 -5.53 25.74 -17.54
N SER A 107 -5.48 26.70 -16.60
CA SER A 107 -5.56 28.12 -16.96
C SER A 107 -4.15 28.63 -17.21
N TRP A 108 -3.84 28.89 -18.48
CA TRP A 108 -2.69 29.71 -18.90
C TRP A 108 -3.00 31.19 -18.69
#